data_AF-A0A2E0UXN5-F1
#
_entry.id   AF-A0A2E0UXN5-F1
#
_cell.length_a   1.000
_cell.length_b   1.000
_cell.length_c   1.000
_cell.angle_alpha   90.00
_cell.angle_beta   90.00
_cell.angle_gamma   90.00
#
_symmetry.space_group_name_H-M   'P 1'
#
loop_
_entity.id
_entity.type
_entity.pdbx_description
1 polymer ?
#
loop_
_entity_poly.entity_id
_entity_poly.type
_entity_poly.pdbx_seq_one_letter_code
_entity_poly.pdbx_strand_id
1 'polypeptide(L)'
;MMVNKSKKQYEDDDGRVICDMNVEGMRWFDKSLRRNGQMSNKVPQGTQLTRSEARRYTWYSLLAGLSVAGVFSVTWILFILFCTQIWFR
;
A
#
# COMPACT_ATOMS: atom_id res chain seq x y z
N MET A 1 -20.94 -0.65 16.19
CA MET A 1 -21.71 -1.91 16.07
C MET A 1 -21.02 -2.78 15.02
N MET A 2 -20.40 -3.91 15.41
CA MET A 2 -19.77 -4.85 14.48
C MET A 2 -20.86 -5.77 13.94
N VAL A 3 -21.16 -5.67 12.64
CA VAL A 3 -22.10 -6.58 11.96
C VAL A 3 -21.39 -7.91 11.77
N ASN A 4 -21.80 -8.91 12.55
CA ASN A 4 -21.31 -10.27 12.40
C ASN A 4 -22.00 -10.88 11.16
N LYS A 5 -21.25 -11.08 10.07
CA LYS A 5 -21.79 -11.61 8.82
C LYS A 5 -21.94 -13.13 8.96
N SER A 6 -23.17 -13.59 9.19
CA SER A 6 -23.49 -15.02 9.19
C SER A 6 -23.21 -15.62 7.80
N LYS A 7 -22.82 -16.90 7.75
CA LYS A 7 -22.63 -17.62 6.49
C LYS A 7 -23.99 -17.71 5.79
N LYS A 8 -24.01 -17.51 4.46
CA LYS A 8 -25.23 -17.71 3.66
C LYS A 8 -25.57 -19.19 3.66
N GLN A 9 -26.75 -19.52 4.15
CA GLN A 9 -27.33 -20.87 4.08
C GLN A 9 -28.31 -20.87 2.90
N TYR A 10 -28.23 -21.89 2.06
CA TYR A 10 -29.12 -22.06 0.90
C TYR A 10 -30.05 -23.23 1.19
N GLU A 11 -31.31 -23.16 0.76
CA GLU A 11 -32.30 -24.19 1.09
C GLU A 11 -32.01 -25.54 0.40
N ASP A 12 -31.31 -25.50 -0.73
CA ASP A 12 -30.91 -26.70 -1.49
C ASP A 12 -29.55 -27.27 -1.07
N ASP A 13 -28.93 -26.73 -0.01
CA ASP A 13 -27.62 -27.16 0.49
C ASP A 13 -27.78 -28.14 1.66
N ASP A 14 -27.63 -29.44 1.37
CA ASP A 14 -27.63 -30.53 2.36
C ASP A 14 -26.45 -30.45 3.37
N GLY A 15 -25.57 -29.45 3.25
CA GLY A 15 -24.40 -29.25 4.11
C GLY A 15 -23.31 -30.30 3.90
N ARG A 16 -23.49 -31.19 2.92
CA ARG A 16 -22.53 -32.25 2.57
C ARG A 16 -21.45 -31.68 1.67
N VAL A 17 -20.19 -31.91 2.05
CA VAL A 17 -19.05 -31.59 1.20
C VAL A 17 -18.94 -32.67 0.12
N ILE A 18 -19.29 -32.33 -1.13
CA ILE A 18 -19.21 -33.24 -2.27
C ILE A 18 -17.73 -33.51 -2.63
N CYS A 19 -16.90 -32.46 -2.63
CA CYS A 19 -15.45 -32.54 -2.83
C CYS A 19 -14.74 -31.57 -1.88
N ASP A 20 -13.74 -32.06 -1.13
CA ASP A 20 -12.90 -31.21 -0.29
C ASP A 20 -11.90 -30.44 -1.16
N MET A 21 -12.04 -29.11 -1.19
CA MET A 21 -11.14 -28.22 -1.91
C MET A 21 -10.03 -27.65 -1.02
N ASN A 22 -9.82 -28.21 0.19
CA ASN A 22 -8.75 -27.81 1.09
C ASN A 22 -7.38 -28.35 0.60
N VAL A 23 -6.81 -27.66 -0.39
CA VAL A 23 -5.54 -28.04 -1.03
C VAL A 23 -4.37 -27.26 -0.43
N GLU A 24 -3.35 -27.95 0.05
CA GLU A 24 -2.15 -27.36 0.63
C GLU A 24 -1.48 -26.37 -0.34
N GLY A 25 -1.09 -25.20 0.16
CA GLY A 25 -0.46 -24.13 -0.64
C GLY A 25 -1.43 -23.21 -1.39
N MET A 26 -2.73 -23.52 -1.47
CA MET A 26 -3.72 -22.63 -2.08
C MET A 26 -4.15 -21.50 -1.13
N ARG A 27 -4.53 -20.32 -1.66
CA ARG A 27 -4.94 -19.15 -0.85
C ARG A 27 -6.13 -19.40 0.08
N TRP A 28 -6.92 -20.44 -0.23
CA TRP A 28 -8.11 -20.84 0.52
C TRP A 28 -7.86 -22.02 1.46
N PHE A 29 -6.63 -22.54 1.53
CA PHE A 29 -6.24 -23.58 2.47
C PHE A 29 -6.45 -23.11 3.91
N ASP A 30 -7.11 -23.94 4.71
CA ASP A 30 -7.39 -23.74 6.13
C ASP A 30 -7.89 -22.35 6.55
N LYS A 31 -9.06 -21.97 6.01
CA LYS A 31 -9.78 -20.76 6.45
C LYS A 31 -10.16 -20.79 7.93
N SER A 32 -10.32 -21.96 8.55
CA SER A 32 -10.60 -22.13 9.98
C SER A 32 -9.40 -21.69 10.84
N LEU A 33 -8.18 -22.05 10.45
CA LEU A 33 -6.93 -21.63 11.12
C LEU A 33 -6.65 -20.14 10.94
N ARG A 34 -7.02 -19.56 9.80
CA ARG A 34 -6.97 -18.10 9.57
C ARG A 34 -7.98 -17.34 10.44
N ARG A 35 -9.18 -17.90 10.67
CA ARG A 35 -10.23 -17.27 11.50
C ARG A 35 -9.88 -17.30 12.98
N ASN A 36 -9.27 -18.38 13.45
CA ASN A 36 -8.84 -18.55 14.85
C ASN A 36 -7.49 -17.90 15.16
N GLY A 37 -6.92 -17.11 14.23
CA GLY A 37 -5.67 -16.37 14.45
C GLY A 37 -4.41 -17.22 14.57
N GLN A 38 -4.50 -18.55 14.40
CA GLN A 38 -3.37 -19.47 14.54
C GLN A 38 -2.46 -19.48 13.30
N MET A 39 -2.98 -19.09 12.13
CA MET A 39 -2.18 -18.82 10.95
C MET A 39 -1.96 -17.31 10.82
N SER A 40 -0.87 -16.82 11.41
CA SER A 40 -0.27 -15.55 10.99
C SER A 40 -0.07 -15.61 9.47
N ASN A 41 -0.79 -14.76 8.74
CA ASN A 41 -0.79 -14.70 7.28
C ASN A 41 0.64 -14.46 6.76
N LYS A 42 1.42 -15.51 6.56
CA LYS A 42 2.59 -15.49 5.68
C LYS A 42 2.10 -15.58 4.24
N VAL A 43 1.40 -14.54 3.79
CA VAL A 43 1.40 -14.22 2.36
C VAL A 43 2.87 -14.02 2.00
N PRO A 44 3.39 -14.54 0.87
CA PRO A 44 4.69 -14.12 0.36
C PRO A 44 4.53 -12.69 -0.13
N GLN A 45 4.44 -11.76 0.82
CA GLN A 45 4.49 -10.34 0.59
C GLN A 45 5.94 -10.12 0.19
N GLY A 46 6.18 -9.87 -1.10
CA GLY A 46 7.51 -9.51 -1.62
C GLY A 46 8.16 -8.53 -0.66
N THR A 47 9.45 -8.72 -0.38
CA THR A 47 10.26 -8.11 0.69
C THR A 47 9.61 -6.86 1.25
N GLN A 48 8.79 -7.01 2.31
CA GLN A 48 8.03 -5.91 2.86
C GLN A 48 9.03 -4.93 3.49
N LEU A 49 9.09 -3.71 2.96
CA LEU A 49 9.98 -2.68 3.50
C LEU A 49 9.73 -2.51 4.99
N THR A 50 10.79 -2.55 5.78
CA THR A 50 10.72 -2.25 7.21
C THR A 50 10.21 -0.82 7.37
N ARG A 51 9.48 -0.52 8.45
CA ARG A 51 8.96 0.83 8.72
C ARG A 51 10.05 1.91 8.67
N SER A 52 11.27 1.57 9.08
CA SER A 52 12.46 2.42 9.02
C SER A 52 12.91 2.69 7.57
N GLU A 53 12.90 1.66 6.72
CA GLU A 53 13.27 1.76 5.31
C GLU A 53 12.24 2.58 4.54
N ALA A 54 10.94 2.29 4.75
CA ALA A 54 9.85 3.05 4.14
C ALA A 54 9.97 4.55 4.46
N ARG A 55 10.26 4.91 5.72
CA ARG A 55 10.44 6.32 6.12
C ARG A 55 11.64 6.98 5.45
N ARG A 56 12.75 6.26 5.27
CA ARG A 56 13.93 6.76 4.56
C ARG A 56 13.62 7.01 3.09
N TYR A 57 12.97 6.06 2.41
CA TYR A 57 12.54 6.22 1.02
C TYR A 57 11.62 7.42 0.85
N THR A 58 10.62 7.59 1.71
CA THR A 58 9.73 8.76 1.63
C THR A 58 10.50 10.07 1.81
N TRP A 59 11.48 10.10 2.72
CA TRP A 59 12.29 11.31 2.94
C TRP A 59 13.14 11.67 1.73
N TYR A 60 13.80 10.69 1.11
CA TYR A 60 14.61 10.96 -0.08
C TYR A 60 13.76 11.40 -1.27
N SER A 61 12.59 10.78 -1.47
CA SER A 61 11.66 11.21 -2.53
C SER A 61 11.18 12.65 -2.32
N LEU A 62 10.89 13.03 -1.07
CA LEU A 62 10.50 14.41 -0.73
C LEU A 62 11.65 15.39 -0.98
N LEU A 63 12.88 15.05 -0.56
CA LEU A 63 14.05 15.89 -0.75
C LEU A 63 14.34 16.12 -2.24
N ALA A 64 14.22 15.06 -3.05
CA ALA A 64 14.39 15.16 -4.50
C ALA A 64 13.34 16.09 -5.11
N GLY A 65 12.06 15.94 -4.75
CA GLY A 65 11.00 16.85 -5.21
C GLY A 65 11.26 18.31 -4.82
N LEU A 66 11.67 18.53 -3.57
CA LEU A 66 11.97 19.86 -3.05
C LEU A 66 13.20 20.48 -3.73
N SER A 67 14.22 19.68 -4.06
CA SER A 67 15.39 20.17 -4.82
C SER A 67 15.02 20.68 -6.21
N VAL A 68 14.13 19.97 -6.92
CA VAL A 68 13.68 20.37 -8.26
C VAL A 68 12.87 21.67 -8.16
N ALA A 69 11.92 21.75 -7.23
CA ALA A 69 11.15 22.96 -6.98
C ALA A 69 12.06 24.15 -6.59
N GLY A 70 13.10 23.90 -5.80
CA GLY A 70 14.12 24.88 -5.42
C GLY A 70 14.86 25.45 -6.62
N VAL A 71 15.34 24.61 -7.54
CA VAL A 71 16.04 25.06 -8.76
C VAL A 71 15.13 25.96 -9.60
N PHE A 72 13.89 25.54 -9.86
CA PHE A 72 12.95 26.36 -10.62
C PHE A 72 12.62 27.69 -9.95
N SER A 73 12.48 27.68 -8.61
CA SER A 73 12.23 28.90 -7.84
C SER A 73 13.39 29.88 -7.97
N VAL A 74 14.63 29.41 -7.83
CA VAL A 74 15.84 30.23 -7.99
C VAL A 74 15.94 30.80 -9.41
N THR A 75 15.73 29.97 -10.45
CA THR A 75 15.75 30.43 -11.84
C THR A 75 14.71 31.53 -12.09
N TRP A 76 13.49 31.36 -11.59
CA TRP A 76 12.43 32.37 -11.74
C TRP A 76 12.75 33.68 -11.02
N ILE A 77 13.28 33.60 -9.79
CA ILE A 77 13.70 34.79 -9.03
C ILE A 77 14.79 35.54 -9.80
N LEU A 78 15.82 34.83 -10.29
CA LEU A 78 16.90 35.42 -11.08
C LEU A 78 16.37 36.04 -12.37
N PHE A 79 15.44 35.38 -13.05
CA PHE A 79 14.81 35.91 -14.26
C PHE A 79 14.04 37.21 -13.98
N ILE A 80 13.23 37.26 -12.92
CA ILE A 80 12.49 38.46 -12.53
C ILE A 80 13.44 39.60 -12.14
N LEU A 81 14.48 39.29 -11.36
CA LEU A 81 15.52 40.27 -11.01
C LEU A 81 16.24 40.79 -12.26
N PHE A 82 16.54 39.91 -13.21
CA PHE A 82 17.13 40.30 -14.49
C PHE A 82 16.22 41.26 -15.26
N CYS A 83 14.95 40.92 -15.43
CA CYS A 83 13.98 41.79 -16.10
C CYS A 83 13.87 43.16 -15.40
N THR A 84 13.77 43.18 -14.08
CA THR A 84 13.54 44.43 -13.33
C THR A 84 14.77 45.34 -13.23
N GLN A 85 15.97 44.77 -13.02
CA GLN A 85 17.17 45.56 -12.73
C GLN A 85 18.03 45.85 -13.97
N ILE A 86 17.99 44.99 -14.99
CA ILE A 86 18.85 45.09 -16.16
C ILE A 86 18.06 45.50 -17.41
N TRP A 87 16.85 44.96 -17.59
CA TRP A 87 16.07 45.21 -18.81
C TRP A 87 15.14 46.44 -18.72
N PHE A 88 14.43 46.61 -17.60
CA PHE A 88 13.45 47.70 -17.42
C PHE A 88 14.01 48.93 -16.69
N ARG A 89 15.33 49.05 -16.58
CA ARG A 89 16.02 50.20 -15.99
C ARG A 89 16.52 51.15 -17.06
#